data_AF-A0A3P7I707-F1
#
_entry.id   AF-A0A3P7I707-F1
#
_cell.length_a   1.000
_cell.length_b   1.000
_cell.length_c   1.000
_cell.angle_alpha   90.00
_cell.angle_beta   90.00
_cell.angle_gamma   90.00
#
_symmetry.space_group_name_H-M   'P 1'
#
loop_
_entity.id
_entity.type
_entity.pdbx_description
1 polymer ?
#
loop_
_entity_poly.entity_id
_entity_poly.type
_entity_poly.pdbx_seq_one_letter_code
_entity_poly.pdbx_strand_id
1 'polypeptide(L)'
;MDEASAQLRRHLKFRKFYDLDNAEKIPEHEILKQYFPIGLVGKTGQDNTLLVIECAGRIDLVGILKSVQLSDFLIQRFRLQEKMLSAMKQLEAETGKQVRFLHYIFS
;
A
#
# COMPACT_ATOMS: atom_id res chain seq x y z
N MET A 1 -14.90 -15.99 18.04
CA MET A 1 -13.67 -16.48 17.40
C MET A 1 -13.86 -16.80 15.91
N ASP A 2 -15.06 -17.14 15.47
CA ASP A 2 -15.29 -17.64 14.10
C ASP A 2 -15.13 -16.58 13.00
N GLU A 3 -15.52 -15.32 13.26
CA GLU A 3 -15.45 -14.26 12.25
C GLU A 3 -14.00 -13.86 11.91
N ALA A 4 -13.15 -13.63 12.92
CA ALA A 4 -11.74 -13.30 12.71
C ALA A 4 -11.01 -14.40 11.93
N SER A 5 -11.29 -15.67 12.27
CA SER A 5 -10.76 -16.84 11.54
C SER A 5 -11.24 -16.90 10.10
N ALA A 6 -12.53 -16.62 9.85
CA ALA A 6 -13.09 -16.58 8.50
C ALA A 6 -12.46 -15.45 7.65
N GLN A 7 -12.28 -14.26 8.22
CA GLN A 7 -11.63 -13.14 7.53
C GLN A 7 -10.17 -13.45 7.22
N LEU A 8 -9.43 -14.05 8.16
CA LEU A 8 -8.05 -14.46 7.91
C LEU A 8 -7.97 -15.49 6.77
N ARG A 9 -8.84 -16.51 6.76
CA ARG A 9 -8.87 -17.51 5.67
C ARG A 9 -9.16 -16.87 4.31
N ARG A 10 -10.06 -15.90 4.25
CA ARG A 10 -10.35 -15.13 3.01
C ARG A 10 -9.14 -14.33 2.58
N HIS A 11 -8.48 -13.64 3.52
CA HIS A 11 -7.27 -12.89 3.24
C HIS A 11 -6.13 -13.78 2.71
N LEU A 12 -5.92 -14.96 3.28
CA LEU A 12 -4.89 -15.90 2.81
C LEU A 12 -5.18 -16.40 1.38
N LYS A 13 -6.45 -16.68 1.05
CA LYS A 13 -6.84 -17.02 -0.34
C LYS A 13 -6.59 -15.86 -1.30
N PHE A 14 -6.92 -14.64 -0.88
CA PHE A 14 -6.69 -13.41 -1.64
C PHE A 14 -5.20 -13.18 -1.91
N ARG A 15 -4.33 -13.30 -0.89
CA ARG A 15 -2.88 -13.21 -1.06
C ARG A 15 -2.36 -14.19 -2.10
N LYS A 16 -2.80 -15.45 -2.02
CA LYS A 16 -2.42 -16.50 -2.97
C LYS A 16 -2.90 -16.21 -4.39
N PHE A 17 -4.12 -15.69 -4.54
CA PHE A 17 -4.71 -15.40 -5.85
C PHE A 17 -3.93 -14.29 -6.58
N TYR A 18 -3.49 -13.26 -5.87
CA TYR A 18 -2.76 -12.12 -6.44
C TYR A 18 -1.23 -12.24 -6.33
N ASP A 19 -0.71 -13.38 -5.85
CA ASP A 19 0.72 -13.62 -5.60
C ASP A 19 1.41 -12.50 -4.79
N LEU A 20 0.74 -12.05 -3.71
CA LEU A 20 1.21 -10.90 -2.93
C LEU A 20 2.51 -11.15 -2.15
N ASP A 21 2.92 -12.41 -2.00
CA ASP A 21 4.22 -12.75 -1.41
C ASP A 21 5.39 -12.42 -2.35
N ASN A 22 5.12 -12.13 -3.63
CA ASN A 22 6.07 -11.66 -4.64
C ASN A 22 5.66 -10.28 -5.20
N ALA A 23 4.96 -9.46 -4.42
CA ALA A 23 4.37 -8.21 -4.89
C ALA A 23 5.39 -7.21 -5.46
N GLU A 24 6.67 -7.30 -5.08
CA GLU A 24 7.78 -6.52 -5.62
C GLU A 24 8.05 -6.79 -7.11
N LYS A 25 7.68 -7.97 -7.61
CA LYS A 25 7.82 -8.35 -9.02
C LYS A 25 6.67 -7.85 -9.90
N ILE A 26 5.59 -7.36 -9.28
CA ILE A 26 4.46 -6.78 -10.01
C ILE A 26 4.96 -5.49 -10.67
N PRO A 27 4.89 -5.39 -12.02
CA PRO A 27 5.40 -4.23 -12.75
C PRO A 27 4.61 -2.99 -12.36
N GLU A 28 5.26 -1.83 -12.36
CA GLU A 28 4.57 -0.56 -12.18
C GLU A 28 3.73 -0.24 -13.41
N HIS A 29 2.53 0.28 -13.17
CA HIS A 29 1.67 0.76 -14.25
C HIS A 29 2.00 2.24 -14.52
N GLU A 30 2.50 2.54 -15.72
CA GLU A 30 3.02 3.87 -16.08
C GLU A 30 2.01 5.01 -15.83
N ILE A 31 0.75 4.85 -16.27
CA ILE A 31 -0.30 5.85 -16.02
C ILE A 31 -0.54 6.06 -14.52
N LEU A 32 -0.62 5.00 -13.72
CA LEU A 32 -0.88 5.11 -12.28
C LEU A 32 0.31 5.71 -11.54
N LYS A 33 1.54 5.39 -11.96
CA LYS A 33 2.75 5.99 -11.43
C LYS A 33 2.78 7.51 -11.64
N GLN A 34 2.35 7.97 -12.81
CA GLN A 34 2.37 9.39 -13.18
C GLN A 34 1.21 10.17 -12.56
N TYR A 35 -0.01 9.62 -12.60
CA TYR A 35 -1.23 10.36 -12.27
C TYR A 35 -1.83 10.00 -10.91
N PHE A 36 -1.32 8.95 -10.25
CA PHE A 36 -1.71 8.55 -8.89
C PHE A 36 -0.48 8.38 -7.98
N PRO A 37 0.35 9.42 -7.79
CA PRO A 37 1.57 9.33 -6.99
C PRO A 37 1.22 9.25 -5.50
N ILE A 38 1.06 8.03 -4.98
CA ILE A 38 1.03 7.79 -3.53
C ILE A 38 2.42 7.37 -3.09
N GLY A 39 3.05 8.23 -2.29
CA GLY A 39 4.39 8.03 -1.78
C GLY A 39 4.38 7.57 -0.33
N LEU A 40 5.01 6.43 -0.05
CA LEU A 40 5.55 6.16 1.28
C LEU A 40 6.73 7.11 1.48
N VAL A 41 6.61 8.01 2.44
CA VAL A 41 7.62 9.02 2.78
C VAL A 41 8.33 8.54 4.05
N GLY A 42 9.38 7.73 3.86
CA GLY A 42 10.23 7.04 4.85
C GLY A 42 10.04 7.29 6.36
N LYS A 43 11.16 7.39 7.08
CA LYS A 43 11.14 7.56 8.55
C LYS A 43 10.92 9.03 8.88
N THR A 44 10.06 9.34 9.84
CA THR A 44 10.00 10.68 10.42
C THR A 44 11.07 10.86 11.50
N GLY A 45 11.30 12.09 11.94
CA GLY A 45 12.13 12.36 13.12
C GLY A 45 11.50 11.92 14.45
N GLN A 46 10.30 11.30 14.42
CA GLN A 46 9.64 10.72 15.58
C GLN A 46 9.82 9.20 15.59
N ASP A 47 10.09 8.65 16.77
CA ASP A 47 10.34 7.22 16.99
C ASP A 47 9.31 6.32 16.27
N ASN A 48 9.84 5.43 15.43
CA ASN A 48 9.12 4.33 14.76
C ASN A 48 7.84 4.73 14.02
N THR A 49 7.86 5.91 13.42
CA THR A 49 6.74 6.40 12.61
C THR A 49 7.14 6.48 11.15
N LEU A 50 6.39 5.80 10.29
CA LEU A 50 6.49 5.94 8.84
C LEU A 50 5.44 6.96 8.37
N LEU A 51 5.86 7.93 7.56
CA LEU A 51 4.96 8.93 7.01
C LEU A 51 4.45 8.46 5.64
N VAL A 52 3.15 8.59 5.43
CA VAL A 52 2.51 8.33 4.14
C VAL A 52 1.87 9.64 3.71
N ILE A 53 2.23 10.13 2.53
CA ILE A 53 1.65 11.34 1.97
C ILE A 53 0.82 10.98 0.74
N GLU A 54 -0.44 11.37 0.78
CA GLU A 54 -1.38 11.24 -0.31
C GLU A 54 -1.89 12.62 -0.74
N CYS A 55 -1.60 13.01 -1.98
CA CYS A 55 -2.03 14.30 -2.55
C CYS A 55 -3.41 14.18 -3.21
N ALA A 56 -4.42 13.79 -2.42
CA ALA A 56 -5.78 13.53 -2.91
C ALA A 56 -6.40 14.70 -3.69
N GLY A 57 -6.12 15.95 -3.30
CA GLY A 57 -6.65 17.15 -3.97
C GLY A 57 -6.21 17.34 -5.42
N ARG A 58 -5.18 16.62 -5.87
CA ARG A 58 -4.63 16.71 -7.24
C ARG A 58 -4.90 15.47 -8.09
N ILE A 59 -5.64 14.50 -7.56
CA ILE A 59 -5.89 13.23 -8.24
C ILE A 59 -7.25 13.27 -8.94
N ASP A 60 -7.23 13.15 -10.27
CA ASP A 60 -8.45 12.88 -11.06
C ASP A 60 -8.76 11.37 -11.04
N LEU A 61 -9.38 10.91 -9.96
CA LEU A 61 -9.73 9.50 -9.80
C LEU A 61 -10.70 9.02 -10.89
N VAL A 62 -11.63 9.86 -11.32
CA VAL A 62 -12.61 9.51 -12.36
C VAL A 62 -11.92 9.34 -13.70
N GLY A 63 -11.03 10.26 -14.07
CA GLY A 63 -10.20 10.14 -15.28
C GLY A 63 -9.34 8.88 -15.25
N ILE A 64 -8.72 8.58 -14.10
CA ILE A 64 -7.90 7.37 -13.94
C ILE A 64 -8.73 6.10 -14.14
N LEU A 65 -9.87 5.95 -13.46
CA LEU A 65 -10.71 4.77 -13.56
C LEU A 65 -11.34 4.58 -14.96
N LYS A 66 -11.43 5.65 -15.76
CA LYS A 66 -11.79 5.58 -17.18
C LYS A 66 -10.62 5.21 -18.10
N SER A 67 -9.39 5.40 -17.64
CA SER A 67 -8.17 5.25 -18.45
C SER A 67 -7.40 3.95 -18.19
N VAL A 68 -7.67 3.26 -17.08
CA VAL A 68 -7.03 1.98 -16.73
C VAL A 68 -8.06 0.93 -16.37
N GLN A 69 -7.69 -0.35 -16.52
CA GLN A 69 -8.55 -1.43 -16.05
C GLN A 69 -8.62 -1.43 -14.51
N LEU A 70 -9.80 -1.69 -13.94
CA LEU A 70 -9.98 -1.73 -12.49
C LEU A 70 -9.06 -2.77 -11.82
N SER A 71 -8.80 -3.91 -12.46
CA SER A 71 -7.87 -4.92 -11.96
C SER A 71 -6.45 -4.37 -11.84
N ASP A 72 -6.02 -3.58 -12.82
CA ASP A 72 -4.69 -2.95 -12.84
C ASP A 72 -4.58 -1.86 -11.78
N PHE A 73 -5.65 -1.11 -11.57
CA PHE A 73 -5.72 -0.19 -10.43
C PHE A 73 -5.58 -0.94 -9.11
N LEU A 74 -6.37 -1.98 -8.88
CA LEU A 74 -6.38 -2.73 -7.63
C LEU A 74 -5.05 -3.44 -7.36
N ILE A 75 -4.42 -4.07 -8.36
CA ILE A 75 -3.13 -4.74 -8.18
C ILE A 75 -2.03 -3.74 -7.77
N GLN A 76 -2.03 -2.52 -8.34
CA GLN A 76 -1.10 -1.47 -7.91
C GLN A 76 -1.37 -1.02 -6.47
N ARG A 77 -2.64 -0.97 -6.04
CA ARG A 77 -2.99 -0.69 -4.63
C ARG A 77 -2.47 -1.77 -3.69
N PHE A 78 -2.61 -3.04 -4.04
CA PHE A 78 -2.10 -4.15 -3.22
C PHE A 78 -0.57 -4.14 -3.17
N ARG A 79 0.11 -3.89 -4.30
CA ARG A 79 1.56 -3.71 -4.35
C ARG A 79 2.04 -2.60 -3.41
N LEU A 80 1.35 -1.46 -3.38
CA LEU A 80 1.69 -0.38 -2.47
C LEU A 80 1.53 -0.79 -0.99
N GLN A 81 0.45 -1.50 -0.65
CA GLN A 81 0.21 -1.99 0.72
C GLN A 81 1.30 -2.98 1.17
N GLU A 82 1.75 -3.89 0.30
CA GLU A 82 2.86 -4.80 0.61
C GLU A 82 4.19 -4.04 0.77
N LYS A 83 4.44 -3.02 -0.06
CA LYS A 83 5.62 -2.15 0.09
C LYS A 83 5.62 -1.41 1.43
N MET A 84 4.46 -0.90 1.85
CA MET A 84 4.27 -0.28 3.16
C MET A 84 4.53 -1.27 4.30
N LEU A 85 3.94 -2.47 4.23
CA LEU A 85 4.13 -3.51 5.22
C LEU A 85 5.60 -3.96 5.33
N SER A 86 6.29 -4.09 4.19
CA SER A 86 7.72 -4.42 4.14
C SER A 86 8.57 -3.36 4.85
N ALA A 87 8.32 -2.08 4.59
CA ALA A 87 9.01 -0.97 5.24
C ALA A 87 8.76 -0.95 6.77
N MET A 88 7.55 -1.29 7.22
CA MET A 88 7.29 -1.45 8.65
C MET A 88 8.13 -2.57 9.24
N LYS A 89 8.06 -3.78 8.67
CA LYS A 89 8.78 -4.95 9.18
C LYS A 89 10.28 -4.69 9.28
N GLN A 90 10.84 -4.00 8.28
CA GLN A 90 12.24 -3.59 8.30
C GLN A 90 12.54 -2.67 9.49
N LEU A 91 11.76 -1.61 9.69
CA LEU A 91 11.97 -0.67 10.78
C LEU A 91 11.73 -1.32 12.16
N GLU A 92 10.74 -2.20 12.28
CA GLU A 92 10.50 -2.99 13.51
C GLU A 92 11.66 -3.92 13.82
N ALA A 93 12.25 -4.57 12.81
CA ALA A 93 13.43 -5.41 12.98
C ALA A 93 14.67 -4.60 13.40
N GLU A 94 14.82 -3.38 12.89
CA GLU A 94 15.93 -2.49 13.24
C GLU A 94 15.83 -1.92 14.66
N THR A 95 14.62 -1.63 15.15
CA THR A 95 14.42 -0.93 16.44
C THR A 95 13.89 -1.80 17.56
N GLY A 96 13.38 -3.00 17.24
CA GLY A 96 12.72 -3.89 18.19
C GLY A 96 11.40 -3.34 18.73
N LYS A 97 10.86 -2.28 18.13
CA LYS A 97 9.64 -1.58 18.57
C LYS A 97 8.62 -1.59 17.44
N GLN A 98 7.34 -1.70 17.81
CA GLN A 98 6.24 -1.67 16.85
C GLN A 98 6.20 -0.32 16.09
N VAL A 99 5.99 -0.40 14.78
CA VAL A 99 5.92 0.76 13.90
C VAL A 99 4.47 1.17 13.70
N ARG A 100 4.25 2.49 13.55
CA ARG A 100 2.96 3.06 13.18
C ARG A 100 3.07 3.89 11.90
N PHE A 101 1.99 3.95 11.13
CA PHE A 101 1.89 4.91 10.04
C PHE A 101 1.25 6.20 10.51
N LEU A 102 1.74 7.32 9.98
CA LEU A 102 1.10 8.62 10.03
C LEU A 102 0.69 9.01 8.62
N HIS A 103 -0.62 9.09 8.37
CA HIS A 103 -1.18 9.38 7.06
C HIS A 103 -1.54 10.86 6.98
N TYR A 104 -0.86 11.60 6.11
CA TYR A 104 -1.25 12.97 5.75
C TYR A 104 -1.90 12.97 4.38
N ILE A 105 -3.14 13.46 4.35
CA ILE A 105 -3.90 13.65 3.12
C ILE A 105 -3.90 15.15 2.84
N PHE A 106 -3.29 15.55 1.72
CA PHE A 106 -3.42 16.91 1.20
C PHE A 106 -4.62 16.94 0.27
N SER A 107 -5.73 17.46 0.79
CA SER A 107 -6.97 17.76 0.06
C SER A 107 -6.92 19.14 -0.59
#